data_AF-A0A1H5EZM9-F1
#
_entry.id   AF-A0A1H5EZM9-F1
#
_cell.length_a   1.000
_cell.length_b   1.000
_cell.length_c   1.000
_cell.angle_alpha   90.00
_cell.angle_beta   90.00
_cell.angle_gamma   90.00
#
_symmetry.space_group_name_H-M   'P 1'
#
loop_
_entity.id
_entity.type
_entity.pdbx_description
1 polymer ?
#
loop_
_entity_poly.entity_id
_entity_poly.type
_entity_poly.pdbx_seq_one_letter_code
_entity_poly.pdbx_strand_id
1 'polypeptide(L)' 'MTTGRKRPPGGELSPTQRTVNRALAKARAPVERGMARLKTWRIFRRSRVSPNRMPSIAAAVLTLERQR' A
#
# COMPACT_ATOMS: atom_id res chain seq x y z
N MET A 1 -3.91 8.81 -8.17
CA MET A 1 -3.93 7.47 -7.54
C MET A 1 -5.17 6.74 -8.00
N THR A 2 -5.03 5.68 -8.80
CA THR A 2 -6.18 4.88 -9.24
C THR A 2 -6.74 4.10 -8.06
N THR A 3 -8.01 4.32 -7.71
CA THR A 3 -8.73 3.61 -6.66
C THR A 3 -9.54 2.46 -7.26
N GLY A 4 -9.78 1.41 -6.47
CA GLY A 4 -10.62 0.30 -6.90
C GLY A 4 -12.07 0.75 -7.04
N ARG A 5 -12.79 0.22 -8.04
CA ARG A 5 -14.22 0.49 -8.22
C ARG A 5 -15.01 -0.18 -7.10
N LYS A 6 -15.94 0.58 -6.49
CA LYS A 6 -16.88 0.03 -5.51
C LYS A 6 -18.02 -0.71 -6.21
N ARG A 7 -18.60 -1.70 -5.53
CA ARG A 7 -19.82 -2.37 -6.01
C ARG A 7 -20.96 -1.33 -6.07
N PRO A 8 -21.72 -1.26 -7.18
CA PRO A 8 -22.86 -0.35 -7.29
C PRO A 8 -24.05 -0.85 -6.45
N PRO A 9 -24.98 0.05 -6.03
CA PRO A 9 -26.23 -0.36 -5.39
C PRO A 9 -27.03 -1.30 -6.31
N GLY A 10 -27.53 -2.41 -5.76
CA GLY A 10 -28.38 -3.35 -6.51
C GLY A 10 -27.69 -4.16 -7.61
N GLY A 11 -26.35 -4.15 -7.68
CA GLY A 11 -25.64 -4.85 -8.76
C GLY A 11 -24.24 -5.33 -8.39
N GLU A 12 -23.57 -5.95 -9.35
CA GLU A 12 -22.20 -6.45 -9.19
C GLU A 12 -21.19 -5.71 -10.08
N LEU A 13 -19.92 -5.79 -9.71
CA LEU A 13 -18.84 -5.38 -10.59
C LEU A 13 -18.80 -6.29 -11.82
N SER A 14 -18.61 -5.70 -13.00
CA SER A 14 -18.38 -6.49 -14.21
C SER A 14 -17.09 -7.31 -14.09
N PRO A 15 -16.94 -8.43 -14.83
CA PRO A 15 -15.73 -9.24 -14.79
C PRO A 15 -14.46 -8.42 -15.00
N THR A 16 -14.47 -7.50 -15.97
CA THR A 16 -13.35 -6.58 -16.25
C THR A 16 -13.02 -5.69 -15.05
N GLN A 17 -14.04 -5.14 -14.39
CA GLN A 17 -13.83 -4.30 -13.20
C GLN A 17 -13.24 -5.10 -12.03
N ARG A 18 -13.67 -6.36 -11.84
CA ARG A 18 -13.09 -7.25 -10.82
C ARG A 18 -11.63 -7.55 -11.13
N THR A 19 -11.30 -7.83 -12.38
CA THR A 19 -9.92 -8.10 -12.81
C THR A 19 -9.03 -6.89 -12.56
N VAL A 20 -9.47 -5.69 -12.93
CA VAL A 20 -8.73 -4.44 -12.65
C VAL A 20 -8.55 -4.23 -11.15
N ASN A 21 -9.60 -4.40 -10.35
CA ASN A 21 -9.50 -4.27 -8.89
C ASN A 21 -8.53 -5.29 -8.28
N ARG A 22 -8.52 -6.54 -8.79
CA ARG A 22 -7.58 -7.58 -8.34
C ARG A 22 -6.13 -7.23 -8.69
N ALA A 23 -5.89 -6.75 -9.91
CA ALA A 23 -4.57 -6.29 -10.33
C ALA A 23 -4.06 -5.13 -9.45
N LEU A 24 -4.93 -4.15 -9.17
CA LEU A 24 -4.63 -3.04 -8.28
C LEU A 24 -4.33 -3.51 -6.85
N ALA A 25 -5.13 -4.43 -6.30
CA ALA A 25 -4.90 -5.00 -4.97
C ALA A 25 -3.56 -5.76 -4.90
N LYS A 26 -3.24 -6.56 -5.92
CA LYS A 26 -1.96 -7.28 -6.02
C LYS A 26 -0.77 -6.32 -6.02
N ALA A 27 -0.88 -5.20 -6.73
CA ALA A 27 0.16 -4.17 -6.76
C ALA A 27 0.32 -3.43 -5.42
N ARG A 28 -0.77 -3.22 -4.66
CA ARG A 28 -0.74 -2.52 -3.36
C ARG A 28 -0.25 -3.38 -2.19
N ALA A 29 -0.55 -4.69 -2.23
CA ALA A 29 -0.23 -5.64 -1.16
C ALA A 29 1.21 -5.54 -0.60
N PRO A 30 2.29 -5.47 -1.40
CA PRO A 30 3.64 -5.36 -0.86
C PRO A 30 3.88 -4.05 -0.11
N VAL A 31 3.36 -2.93 -0.59
CA VAL A 31 3.50 -1.61 0.05
C VAL A 31 2.76 -1.58 1.39
N GLU A 32 1.52 -2.06 1.41
CA GLU A 32 0.70 -2.11 2.63
C GLU A 32 1.34 -3.03 3.69
N ARG A 33 1.91 -4.17 3.27
CA ARG A 33 2.65 -5.08 4.15
C ARG A 33 3.92 -4.44 4.72
N GLY A 34 4.71 -3.77 3.88
CA GLY A 34 5.89 -3.04 4.32
C GLY A 34 5.54 -1.95 5.34
N MET A 35 4.44 -1.23 5.10
CA MET A 35 3.91 -0.22 6.01
C MET A 35 3.46 -0.79 7.35
N ALA A 36 2.78 -1.93 7.35
CA ALA A 36 2.42 -2.61 8.58
C ALA A 36 3.66 -2.96 9.42
N ARG A 37 4.73 -3.44 8.77
CA ARG A 37 6.01 -3.72 9.44
C ARG A 37 6.65 -2.45 10.02
N LEU A 38 6.73 -1.37 9.24
CA LEU A 38 7.29 -0.10 9.72
C LEU A 38 6.50 0.47 10.90
N LYS A 39 5.17 0.34 10.90
CA LYS A 39 4.31 0.85 11.98
C LYS A 39 4.47 0.14 13.32
N THR A 40 5.16 -1.00 13.36
CA THR A 40 5.59 -1.61 14.63
C THR A 40 6.56 -0.69 15.40
N TRP A 41 7.28 0.19 14.69
CA TRP A 41 8.20 1.15 15.28
C TRP A 41 7.46 2.41 15.72
N ARG A 42 7.75 2.87 16.95
CA ARG A 42 6.98 3.96 17.61
C ARG A 42 6.93 5.26 16.78
N ILE A 43 8.02 5.59 16.07
CA ILE A 43 8.13 6.78 15.22
C ILE A 43 7.20 6.75 14.01
N PHE A 44 6.88 5.56 13.47
CA PHE A 44 6.04 5.42 12.28
C PHE A 44 4.59 5.07 12.61
N ARG A 45 4.23 4.88 13.88
CA ARG A 45 2.91 4.43 14.33
C ARG A 45 1.75 5.24 13.72
N ARG A 46 1.90 6.57 13.62
CA ARG A 46 0.88 7.49 13.07
C ARG A 46 1.11 7.89 11.60
N SER A 47 2.11 7.32 10.94
CA SER A 47 2.37 7.61 9.52
C SER A 47 1.21 7.15 8.63
N ARG A 48 0.93 7.90 7.56
CA ARG A 48 -0.02 7.50 6.52
C ARG A 48 0.73 6.81 5.38
N VAL A 49 0.11 5.79 4.77
CA VAL A 49 0.65 5.16 3.55
C VAL A 49 0.63 6.21 2.44
N SER A 50 1.81 6.60 1.97
CA SER A 50 1.97 7.54 0.86
C SER A 50 2.88 6.92 -0.18
N PRO A 51 2.39 6.67 -1.41
CA PRO A 51 3.22 6.08 -2.46
C PRO A 51 4.41 6.97 -2.86
N ASN A 52 4.35 8.28 -2.55
CA ASN A 52 5.40 9.23 -2.91
C ASN A 52 6.47 9.41 -1.82
N ARG A 53 6.12 9.17 -0.54
CA ARG A 53 7.04 9.43 0.59
C ARG A 53 7.56 8.16 1.25
N MET A 54 6.73 7.12 1.33
CA MET A 54 7.09 5.89 2.04
C MET A 54 8.24 5.11 1.40
N PRO A 55 8.40 5.06 0.06
CA PRO A 55 9.57 4.42 -0.53
C PRO A 55 10.88 5.06 -0.10
N SER A 56 10.96 6.41 -0.07
CA SER A 56 12.16 7.14 0.36
C SER A 56 12.47 6.90 1.83
N ILE A 57 11.45 6.88 2.70
CA ILE A 57 11.62 6.57 4.12
C ILE A 57 12.10 5.12 4.31
N ALA A 58 11.49 4.17 3.60
CA ALA A 58 11.89 2.76 3.67
C ALA A 58 13.34 2.55 3.20
N ALA A 59 13.75 3.24 2.13
CA ALA A 59 15.14 3.24 1.65
C ALA A 59 16.10 3.82 2.70
N ALA A 60 15.75 4.95 3.33
CA ALA A 60 16.57 5.56 4.38
C ALA A 60 16.73 4.62 5.59
N VAL A 61 15.65 3.99 6.06
CA VAL A 61 15.71 3.00 7.15
C VAL A 61 16.60 1.81 6.75
N LEU A 62 16.45 1.28 5.54
CA LEU A 62 17.27 0.16 5.06
C LEU A 62 18.75 0.53 5.00
N THR A 63 19.09 1.74 4.55
CA THR A 63 20.47 2.24 4.53
C THR A 63 21.04 2.32 5.94
N LEU A 64 20.30 2.88 6.89
CA LEU A 64 20.76 3.01 8.28
C LEU A 64 20.96 1.64 8.94
N GLU A 65 20.05 0.68 8.72
CA GLU A 65 20.19 -0.67 9.27
C GLU A 65 21.38 -1.43 8.65
N ARG A 66 21.75 -1.14 7.41
CA ARG A 66 22.88 -1.78 6.72
C ARG A 66 24.25 -1.21 7.12
N GLN A 67 24.28 0.00 7.67
CA GLN A 67 25.48 0.67 8.16
C GLN A 67 25.78 0.36 9.64
N ARG A 68 24.92 -0.42 10.28
CA ARG A 68 25.02 -0.84 11.67
C ARG A 68 25.77 -2.16 11.78
#